data_AF-A0AA40HJ85-F1
#
_entry.id   AF-A0AA40HJ85-F1
#
_cell.length_a   1.000
_cell.length_b   1.000
_cell.length_c   1.000
_cell.angle_alpha   90.00
_cell.angle_beta   90.00
_cell.angle_gamma   90.00
#
_symmetry.space_group_name_H-M   'P 1'
#
loop_
_entity.id
_entity.type
_entity.pdbx_description
1 polymer ?
#
loop_
_entity_poly.entity_id
_entity_poly.type
_entity_poly.pdbx_seq_one_letter_code
_entity_poly.pdbx_strand_id
1 'polypeptide(L)'
;MAEYKNHTTHNQSRKWHRNGSKKPRLQRYESLKGVDPKFLGSMRSARKHSKKSLKMQANNAKAMSAHPQALQALVQPKEVKPKIPKGDNHKLCRPAYTAHPSLGNELVSTSPRGSSSAS
;
A
#
# COMPACT_ATOMS: atom_id res chain seq x y z
N MET A 1 -66.65 5.62 -24.02
CA MET A 1 -65.19 5.64 -24.27
C MET A 1 -64.50 4.90 -23.16
N ALA A 2 -63.57 4.00 -23.49
CA ALA A 2 -62.82 3.26 -22.50
C ALA A 2 -61.60 4.08 -22.06
N GLU A 3 -61.46 4.35 -20.77
CA GLU A 3 -60.29 5.07 -20.24
C GLU A 3 -59.10 4.14 -20.04
N TYR A 4 -57.89 4.65 -20.29
CA TYR A 4 -56.64 3.94 -20.05
C TYR A 4 -55.69 4.78 -19.19
N LYS A 5 -54.71 4.13 -18.56
CA LYS A 5 -53.75 4.83 -17.71
C LYS A 5 -52.70 5.56 -18.54
N ASN A 6 -52.63 6.88 -18.39
CA ASN A 6 -51.79 7.75 -19.22
C ASN A 6 -50.27 7.67 -18.91
N HIS A 7 -49.86 7.25 -17.70
CA HIS A 7 -48.44 7.20 -17.30
C HIS A 7 -48.15 6.20 -16.16
N THR A 8 -46.99 5.53 -16.16
CA THR A 8 -46.55 4.69 -15.02
C THR A 8 -45.04 4.43 -14.94
N THR A 9 -44.49 4.59 -13.73
CA THR A 9 -43.09 4.27 -13.39
C THR A 9 -42.96 2.94 -12.60
N HIS A 10 -44.08 2.21 -12.41
CA HIS A 10 -44.19 1.09 -11.47
C HIS A 10 -43.08 0.01 -11.58
N ASN A 11 -42.72 -0.39 -12.81
CA ASN A 11 -41.73 -1.44 -13.02
C ASN A 11 -40.37 -0.90 -13.54
N GLN A 12 -40.18 0.42 -13.59
CA GLN A 12 -38.95 0.99 -14.16
C GLN A 12 -37.74 0.74 -13.25
N SER A 13 -37.89 1.02 -11.94
CA SER A 13 -36.85 0.77 -10.95
C SER A 13 -36.43 -0.70 -10.92
N ARG A 14 -37.38 -1.63 -10.93
CA ARG A 14 -37.07 -3.07 -10.96
C ARG A 14 -36.23 -3.46 -12.18
N LYS A 15 -36.55 -2.92 -13.36
CA LYS A 15 -35.76 -3.16 -14.59
C LYS A 15 -34.35 -2.59 -14.51
N TRP A 16 -34.17 -1.38 -13.98
CA TRP A 16 -32.83 -0.79 -13.81
C TRP A 16 -31.95 -1.64 -12.89
N HIS A 17 -32.53 -2.20 -11.82
CA HIS A 17 -31.79 -3.02 -10.86
C HIS A 17 -31.56 -4.47 -11.31
N ARG A 18 -32.30 -5.00 -12.30
CA ARG A 18 -32.05 -6.36 -12.86
C ARG A 18 -30.61 -6.51 -13.38
N ASN A 19 -30.12 -5.51 -14.10
CA ASN A 19 -28.75 -5.49 -14.62
C ASN A 19 -27.79 -4.73 -13.69
N GLY A 20 -28.34 -4.06 -12.68
CA GLY A 20 -27.66 -3.15 -11.77
C GLY A 20 -27.28 -1.83 -12.45
N SER A 21 -27.71 -0.71 -11.87
CA SER A 21 -27.26 0.62 -12.29
C SER A 21 -25.77 0.81 -11.97
N LYS A 22 -24.90 0.55 -12.95
CA LYS A 22 -23.45 0.66 -12.78
C LYS A 22 -23.00 2.12 -12.83
N LYS A 23 -22.06 2.47 -11.95
CA LYS A 23 -21.34 3.76 -12.00
C LYS A 23 -20.42 3.78 -13.24
N PRO A 24 -20.17 4.95 -13.85
CA PRO A 24 -19.17 5.05 -14.91
C PRO A 24 -17.79 4.61 -14.39
N ARG A 25 -16.99 3.99 -15.27
CA ARG A 25 -15.63 3.55 -14.94
C ARG A 25 -14.72 4.77 -14.81
N LEU A 26 -14.10 4.92 -13.66
CA LEU A 26 -13.05 5.93 -13.44
C LEU A 26 -11.74 5.46 -14.10
N GLN A 27 -11.11 6.32 -14.90
CA GLN A 27 -9.80 6.04 -15.47
C GLN A 27 -8.72 6.86 -14.77
N ARG A 28 -7.49 6.33 -14.65
CA ARG A 28 -6.37 7.05 -13.99
C ARG A 28 -6.06 8.37 -14.71
N TYR A 29 -6.18 8.39 -16.03
CA TYR A 29 -5.95 9.56 -16.86
C TYR A 29 -7.17 9.77 -17.76
N GLU A 30 -7.92 10.84 -17.50
CA GLU A 30 -9.07 11.22 -18.30
C GLU A 30 -8.64 11.99 -19.57
N SER A 31 -9.56 12.08 -20.55
CA SER A 31 -9.30 12.82 -21.77
C SER A 31 -9.25 14.33 -21.53
N LEU A 32 -8.39 15.05 -22.25
CA LEU A 32 -8.32 16.52 -22.20
C LEU A 32 -9.33 17.21 -23.13
N LYS A 33 -10.43 16.54 -23.51
CA LYS A 33 -11.45 17.10 -24.41
C LYS A 33 -12.23 18.18 -23.66
N GLY A 34 -12.41 19.34 -24.29
CA GLY A 34 -13.11 20.50 -23.69
C GLY A 34 -12.21 21.41 -22.85
N VAL A 35 -10.91 21.12 -22.74
CA VAL A 35 -9.92 22.03 -22.14
C VAL A 35 -9.59 23.16 -23.12
N ASP A 36 -9.33 24.36 -22.60
CA ASP A 36 -8.99 25.55 -23.39
C ASP A 36 -7.87 25.28 -24.42
N PRO A 37 -8.14 25.51 -25.73
CA PRO A 37 -7.15 25.34 -26.79
C PRO A 37 -5.83 26.10 -26.55
N LYS A 38 -5.86 27.29 -25.94
CA LYS A 38 -4.65 28.08 -25.66
C LYS A 38 -3.75 27.36 -24.64
N PHE A 39 -4.35 26.84 -23.58
CA PHE A 39 -3.66 26.00 -22.60
C PHE A 39 -3.13 24.70 -23.22
N LEU A 40 -3.93 24.01 -24.03
CA LEU A 40 -3.51 22.79 -24.73
C LEU A 40 -2.34 23.03 -25.68
N GLY A 41 -2.31 24.18 -26.36
CA GLY A 41 -1.21 24.60 -27.22
C GLY A 41 0.11 24.74 -26.44
N SER A 42 0.08 25.50 -25.33
CA SER A 42 1.24 25.69 -24.45
C SER A 42 1.77 24.35 -23.90
N MET A 43 0.89 23.52 -23.35
CA MET A 43 1.24 22.21 -22.82
C MET A 43 1.82 21.27 -23.89
N ARG A 44 1.26 21.29 -25.10
CA ARG A 44 1.77 20.48 -26.22
C ARG A 44 3.18 20.91 -26.61
N SER A 45 3.45 22.21 -26.68
CA SER A 45 4.79 22.74 -26.97
C SER A 45 5.79 22.37 -25.88
N ALA A 46 5.43 22.53 -24.60
CA ALA A 46 6.29 22.14 -23.48
C ALA A 46 6.67 20.64 -23.52
N ARG A 47 5.69 19.76 -23.78
CA ARG A 47 5.93 18.31 -23.95
C ARG A 47 6.74 17.98 -25.22
N LYS A 48 6.57 18.75 -26.31
CA LYS A 48 7.32 18.54 -27.56
C LYS A 48 8.82 18.81 -27.36
N HIS A 49 9.16 19.83 -26.59
CA HIS A 49 10.54 20.28 -26.38
C HIS A 49 11.23 19.68 -25.15
N SER A 50 10.57 18.82 -24.37
CA SER A 50 11.15 18.20 -23.17
C SER A 50 12.10 17.01 -23.43
N LYS A 51 12.23 16.54 -24.68
CA LYS A 51 12.98 15.33 -25.05
C LYS A 51 14.51 15.39 -24.81
N LYS A 52 15.08 16.56 -24.49
CA LYS A 52 16.54 16.80 -24.54
C LYS A 52 17.11 17.57 -23.34
N SER A 53 16.49 17.54 -22.16
CA SER A 53 17.12 18.14 -20.98
C SER A 53 18.21 17.21 -20.42
N LEU A 54 19.39 17.18 -21.07
CA LEU A 54 20.60 16.48 -20.55
C LEU A 54 20.90 16.86 -19.09
N LYS A 55 20.55 18.10 -18.71
CA LYS A 55 20.64 18.61 -17.33
C LYS A 55 19.83 17.76 -16.34
N MET A 56 18.65 17.26 -16.70
CA MET A 56 17.86 16.38 -15.83
C MET A 56 18.53 15.02 -15.67
N GLN A 57 19.06 14.43 -16.74
CA GLN A 57 19.72 13.14 -16.66
C GLN A 57 20.97 13.19 -15.77
N ALA A 58 21.78 14.25 -15.91
CA ALA A 58 22.95 14.47 -15.06
C ALA A 58 22.57 14.69 -13.58
N ASN A 59 21.52 15.47 -13.31
CA ASN A 59 21.06 15.69 -11.93
C ASN A 59 20.46 14.41 -11.31
N ASN A 60 19.71 13.63 -12.10
CA ASN A 60 19.16 12.36 -11.64
C ASN A 60 20.29 11.34 -11.37
N ALA A 61 21.33 11.30 -12.21
CA ALA A 61 22.50 10.46 -11.97
C ALA A 61 23.22 10.86 -10.67
N LYS A 62 23.42 12.15 -10.43
CA LYS A 62 23.98 12.67 -9.16
C LYS A 62 23.13 12.29 -7.94
N ALA A 63 21.81 12.39 -8.06
CA ALA A 63 20.88 11.99 -7.00
C ALA A 63 20.93 10.48 -6.74
N MET A 64 20.96 9.66 -7.80
CA MET A 64 21.09 8.21 -7.70
C MET A 64 22.44 7.76 -7.14
N SER A 65 23.53 8.48 -7.41
CA SER A 65 24.84 8.17 -6.81
C SER A 65 24.94 8.57 -5.33
N ALA A 66 24.20 9.57 -4.88
CA ALA A 66 24.21 10.02 -3.48
C ALA A 66 23.40 9.08 -2.55
N HIS A 67 22.33 8.46 -3.07
CA HIS A 67 21.46 7.57 -2.30
C HIS A 67 22.19 6.38 -1.64
N PRO A 68 23.04 5.60 -2.34
CA PRO A 68 23.75 4.48 -1.70
C PRO A 68 24.75 4.95 -0.63
N GLN A 69 25.40 6.09 -0.81
CA GLN A 69 26.32 6.66 0.20
C GLN A 69 25.57 7.06 1.47
N ALA A 70 24.36 7.63 1.33
CA ALA A 70 23.49 7.96 2.46
C ALA A 70 22.98 6.71 3.19
N LEU A 71 22.61 5.65 2.45
CA LEU A 71 22.24 4.36 3.04
C LEU A 71 23.41 3.73 3.80
N GLN A 72 24.61 3.77 3.22
CA GLN A 72 25.82 3.25 3.87
C GLN A 72 26.13 4.02 5.17
N ALA A 73 25.97 5.35 5.17
CA ALA A 73 26.15 6.17 6.36
C ALA A 73 25.10 5.92 7.46
N LEU A 74 23.87 5.53 7.10
CA LEU A 74 22.85 5.10 8.07
C LEU A 74 23.16 3.74 8.68
N VAL A 75 23.73 2.82 7.89
CA VAL A 75 24.13 1.48 8.33
C VAL A 75 25.36 1.53 9.25
N GLN A 76 26.17 2.59 9.20
CA GLN A 76 27.26 2.74 10.14
C GLN A 76 26.72 2.81 11.58
N PRO A 77 27.17 1.94 12.50
CA PRO A 77 26.76 2.02 13.88
C PRO A 77 27.31 3.32 14.46
N LYS A 78 26.43 4.28 14.76
CA LYS A 78 26.77 5.30 15.74
C LYS A 78 27.17 4.54 17.00
N GLU A 79 28.41 4.71 17.45
CA GLU A 79 28.94 4.14 18.69
C GLU A 79 28.20 4.71 19.90
N VAL A 80 26.93 4.35 20.05
CA VAL A 80 26.17 4.54 21.27
C VAL A 80 26.61 3.39 22.16
N LYS A 81 27.49 3.69 23.11
CA LYS A 81 27.83 2.77 24.20
C LYS A 81 26.52 2.23 24.76
N PRO A 82 26.23 0.92 24.64
CA PRO A 82 24.96 0.39 25.09
C PRO A 82 24.99 0.41 26.62
N LYS A 83 24.34 1.40 27.22
CA LYS A 83 24.10 1.44 28.65
C LYS A 83 22.86 0.58 28.91
N ILE A 84 23.02 -0.73 28.73
CA ILE A 84 21.94 -1.71 28.93
C ILE A 84 21.66 -1.73 30.44
N PRO A 85 20.45 -1.34 30.90
CA PRO A 85 20.05 -1.63 32.26
C PRO A 85 19.94 -3.15 32.38
N LYS A 86 20.81 -3.76 33.20
CA LYS A 86 20.70 -5.19 33.53
C LYS A 86 19.41 -5.36 34.31
N GLY A 87 18.39 -5.98 33.73
CA GLY A 87 17.14 -6.11 34.46
C GLY A 87 15.98 -6.81 33.79
N ASP A 88 16.20 -7.81 32.93
CA ASP A 88 15.12 -8.70 32.53
C ASP A 88 15.26 -10.02 33.28
N ASN A 89 14.30 -10.30 34.16
CA ASN A 89 14.20 -11.57 34.87
C ASN A 89 14.00 -12.68 33.82
N HIS A 90 15.09 -13.31 33.40
CA HIS A 90 15.15 -14.33 32.35
C HIS A 90 14.13 -15.48 32.55
N LYS A 91 13.70 -15.68 33.80
CA LYS A 91 12.64 -16.61 34.23
C LYS A 91 11.24 -16.25 33.72
N LEU A 92 10.93 -14.99 33.45
CA LEU A 92 9.64 -14.52 32.92
C LEU A 92 9.64 -14.40 31.39
N CYS A 93 10.78 -14.03 30.79
CA CYS A 93 10.91 -13.92 29.33
C CYS A 93 10.81 -15.29 28.63
N ARG A 94 11.33 -16.36 29.23
CA ARG A 94 11.31 -17.70 28.64
C ARG A 94 9.89 -18.28 28.50
N PRO A 95 9.03 -18.27 29.55
CA PRO A 95 7.63 -18.67 29.43
C PRO A 95 6.83 -17.84 28.42
N ALA A 96 7.03 -16.52 28.40
CA ALA A 96 6.35 -15.62 27.48
C ALA A 96 6.71 -15.90 26.00
N TYR A 97 7.98 -16.24 25.73
CA TYR A 97 8.45 -16.61 24.40
C TYR A 97 7.88 -17.96 23.93
N THR A 98 7.83 -18.97 24.82
CA THR A 98 7.24 -20.28 24.50
C THR A 98 5.74 -20.24 24.29
N ALA A 99 5.03 -19.32 24.94
CA ALA A 99 3.59 -19.12 24.74
C ALA A 99 3.27 -18.28 23.49
N HIS A 100 4.28 -17.71 22.81
CA HIS A 100 4.06 -16.83 21.68
C HIS A 100 3.74 -17.63 20.40
N PRO A 101 2.57 -17.44 19.77
CA PRO A 101 2.03 -18.36 18.76
C PRO A 101 2.85 -18.48 17.46
N SER A 102 3.74 -17.53 17.16
CA SER A 102 4.65 -17.58 16.00
C SER A 102 6.07 -18.05 16.33
N LEU A 103 6.56 -17.80 17.54
CA LEU A 103 7.97 -17.99 17.90
C LEU A 103 8.20 -19.21 18.82
N GLY A 104 7.16 -19.68 19.51
CA GLY A 104 7.26 -20.78 20.47
C GLY A 104 7.22 -22.19 19.87
N ASN A 105 6.86 -22.33 18.59
CA ASN A 105 6.52 -23.63 18.00
C ASN A 105 7.74 -24.54 17.77
N GLU A 106 8.96 -23.98 17.64
CA GLU A 106 10.19 -24.76 17.40
C GLU A 106 10.72 -25.49 18.65
N LEU A 107 10.37 -25.01 19.85
CA LEU A 107 10.83 -25.59 21.13
C LEU A 107 9.85 -26.60 21.73
N VAL A 108 8.56 -26.50 21.41
CA VAL A 108 7.51 -27.38 21.97
C VAL A 108 7.58 -28.81 21.41
N SER A 109 8.14 -29.00 20.22
CA SER A 109 8.26 -30.31 19.56
C SER A 109 9.34 -31.23 20.14
N THR A 110 10.30 -30.69 20.91
CA THR A 110 11.48 -31.43 21.43
C THR A 110 11.41 -31.78 22.91
N SER A 111 10.33 -31.45 23.62
CA SER A 111 10.15 -31.82 25.04
C SER A 111 9.41 -33.16 25.17
N PRO A 112 9.93 -34.16 25.91
CA PRO A 112 9.21 -35.42 26.12
C PRO A 112 7.95 -35.16 26.94
N ARG A 113 6.78 -35.58 26.45
CA ARG A 113 5.50 -35.48 27.18
C ARG A 113 5.60 -36.36 28.44
N GLY A 114 5.89 -35.74 29.58
CA GLY A 114 5.88 -36.37 30.88
C GLY A 114 4.47 -36.85 31.25
N SER A 115 4.40 -38.12 31.65
CA SER A 115 3.27 -38.92 32.12
C SER A 115 2.06 -38.17 32.70
N SER A 116 0.90 -38.35 32.08
CA SER A 116 -0.41 -38.17 32.71
C SER A 116 -0.75 -39.40 33.56
N SER A 117 -0.70 -39.30 34.89
CA SER A 117 -1.31 -40.28 35.78
C SER A 117 -2.81 -40.06 35.82
N ALA A 118 -3.56 -41.05 35.35
CA ALA A 118 -5.00 -41.14 35.55
C ALA A 118 -5.29 -41.49 37.02
N SER A 119 -6.22 -40.78 37.62
CA SER A 119 -6.99 -41.18 38.79
C SER A 119 -8.41 -40.65 38.61
#